data_AF-A0A1L7CR36-F1
#
_entry.id   AF-A0A1L7CR36-F1
#
_cell.length_a   1.000
_cell.length_b   1.000
_cell.length_c   1.000
_cell.angle_alpha   90.00
_cell.angle_beta   90.00
_cell.angle_gamma   90.00
#
_symmetry.space_group_name_H-M   'P 1'
#
loop_
_entity.id
_entity.type
_entity.pdbx_description
1 polymer ?
#
loop_
_entity_poly.entity_id
_entity_poly.type
_entity_poly.pdbx_seq_one_letter_code
_entity_poly.pdbx_strand_id
1 'polypeptide(L)'
;MSGQFSTDSEVMQSTANRVDGTNSEVRGELDRLRGTVDGVRASWKGEAQRSFDQLMARWDTAARDLQDALRTISDTIRGNARSFDDTETQNAGDLKSAGAGLPI
;
A
#
# COMPACT_ATOMS: atom_id res chain seq x y z
N MET A 1 -16.92 -8.38 22.33
CA MET A 1 -16.63 -7.26 21.40
C MET A 1 -15.14 -7.07 21.17
N SER A 2 -14.24 -7.22 22.16
CA SER A 2 -12.78 -7.18 21.98
C SER A 2 -12.23 -8.13 20.91
N GLY A 3 -12.63 -9.40 20.93
CA GLY A 3 -12.15 -10.39 19.95
C GLY A 3 -12.49 -10.10 18.48
N GLN A 4 -13.52 -9.30 18.21
CA GLN A 4 -13.86 -8.88 16.85
C GLN A 4 -12.87 -7.83 16.33
N PHE A 5 -12.51 -6.84 17.16
CA PHE A 5 -11.59 -5.78 16.77
C PHE A 5 -10.14 -6.27 16.61
N SER A 6 -9.69 -7.20 17.45
CA SER A 6 -8.39 -7.85 17.28
C SER A 6 -8.31 -8.65 15.97
N THR A 7 -9.39 -9.39 15.63
CA THR A 7 -9.51 -10.05 14.32
C THR A 7 -9.48 -9.05 13.17
N ASP A 8 -10.18 -7.92 13.29
CA ASP A 8 -10.20 -6.88 12.26
C ASP A 8 -8.81 -6.25 12.05
N SER A 9 -8.05 -5.99 13.13
CA SER A 9 -6.67 -5.48 13.05
C SER A 9 -5.73 -6.46 12.33
N GLU A 10 -5.80 -7.76 12.63
CA GLU A 10 -5.03 -8.79 11.93
C GLU A 10 -5.37 -8.86 10.44
N VAL A 11 -6.65 -8.80 10.08
CA VAL A 11 -7.12 -8.76 8.70
C VAL A 11 -6.58 -7.52 7.97
N MET A 12 -6.57 -6.36 8.63
CA MET A 12 -6.03 -5.13 8.08
C MET A 12 -4.51 -5.23 7.85
N GLN A 13 -3.74 -5.75 8.80
CA GLN A 13 -2.30 -5.97 8.63
C GLN A 13 -2.00 -6.92 7.46
N SER A 14 -2.73 -8.03 7.38
CA SER A 14 -2.63 -8.98 6.26
C SER A 14 -2.95 -8.30 4.92
N THR A 15 -3.96 -7.45 4.89
CA THR A 15 -4.35 -6.69 3.69
C THR A 15 -3.27 -5.69 3.28
N ALA A 16 -2.68 -4.95 4.21
CA ALA A 16 -1.56 -4.06 3.91
C ALA A 16 -0.36 -4.80 3.32
N ASN A 17 -0.04 -6.00 3.84
CA ASN A 17 1.03 -6.84 3.31
C ASN A 17 0.73 -7.35 1.90
N ARG A 18 -0.54 -7.66 1.60
CA ARG A 18 -0.96 -8.00 0.23
C ARG A 18 -0.78 -6.84 -0.73
N VAL A 19 -1.15 -5.62 -0.31
CA VAL A 19 -0.96 -4.41 -1.13
C VAL A 19 0.53 -4.17 -1.42
N ASP A 20 1.40 -4.37 -0.44
CA ASP A 20 2.86 -4.27 -0.65
C ASP A 20 3.37 -5.34 -1.63
N GLY A 21 2.85 -6.57 -1.54
CA GLY A 21 3.13 -7.64 -2.50
C GLY A 21 2.73 -7.25 -3.92
N THR A 22 1.49 -6.77 -4.11
CA THR A 22 1.01 -6.26 -5.40
C THR A 22 1.85 -5.08 -5.90
N ASN A 23 2.29 -4.17 -5.03
CA ASN A 23 3.19 -3.08 -5.42
C ASN A 23 4.54 -3.60 -5.94
N SER A 24 5.08 -4.66 -5.32
CA SER A 24 6.30 -5.32 -5.81
C SER A 24 6.10 -5.99 -7.16
N GLU A 25 4.96 -6.64 -7.38
CA GLU A 25 4.61 -7.25 -8.67
C GLU A 25 4.48 -6.19 -9.77
N VAL A 26 3.79 -5.09 -9.47
CA VAL A 26 3.66 -3.93 -10.36
C VAL A 26 5.03 -3.39 -10.74
N ARG A 27 5.95 -3.19 -9.78
CA ARG A 27 7.33 -2.79 -10.08
C ARG A 27 8.02 -3.74 -11.06
N GLY A 28 7.92 -5.04 -10.81
CA GLY A 28 8.53 -6.05 -11.69
C GLY A 28 7.93 -6.10 -13.09
N GLU A 29 6.63 -5.81 -13.25
CA GLU A 29 5.98 -5.69 -14.57
C GLU A 29 6.41 -4.40 -15.29
N LEU A 30 6.50 -3.28 -14.57
CA LEU A 30 6.95 -2.01 -15.13
C LEU A 30 8.39 -2.10 -15.65
N ASP A 31 9.27 -2.76 -14.90
CA ASP A 31 10.67 -2.99 -15.30
C ASP A 31 10.76 -3.90 -16.53
N ARG A 32 9.93 -4.96 -16.58
CA ARG A 32 9.84 -5.84 -17.75
C ARG A 32 9.39 -5.09 -18.99
N LEU A 33 8.33 -4.28 -18.88
CA LEU A 33 7.85 -3.50 -20.03
C LEU A 33 8.91 -2.50 -20.49
N ARG A 34 9.58 -1.82 -19.56
CA ARG A 34 10.69 -0.91 -19.89
C ARG A 34 11.80 -1.62 -20.67
N GLY A 35 12.19 -2.82 -20.26
CA GLY A 35 13.18 -3.63 -20.98
C GLY A 35 12.73 -4.01 -22.41
N THR A 36 11.47 -4.40 -22.60
CA THR A 36 10.90 -4.66 -23.93
C THR A 36 10.94 -3.41 -24.80
N VAL A 37 10.56 -2.26 -24.22
CA VAL A 37 10.46 -0.97 -24.89
C VAL A 37 11.86 -0.44 -25.27
N ASP A 38 12.87 -0.60 -24.43
CA ASP A 38 14.27 -0.27 -24.74
C ASP A 38 14.84 -1.16 -25.87
N GLY A 39 14.42 -2.43 -25.92
CA GLY A 39 14.81 -3.37 -26.99
C GLY A 39 14.33 -2.96 -28.38
N VAL A 40 13.12 -2.38 -28.49
CA VAL A 40 12.59 -1.87 -29.77
C VAL A 40 13.08 -0.46 -30.11
N ARG A 41 13.61 0.29 -29.13
CA ARG A 41 14.15 1.64 -29.35
C ARG A 41 15.22 1.71 -30.44
N ALA A 42 16.04 0.67 -30.57
CA ALA A 42 17.08 0.57 -31.60
C ALA A 42 16.52 0.60 -33.04
N SER A 43 15.24 0.25 -33.21
CA SER A 43 14.56 0.23 -34.51
C SER A 43 13.90 1.56 -34.89
N TRP A 44 13.73 2.51 -33.96
CA TRP A 44 13.00 3.76 -34.19
C TRP A 44 13.98 4.92 -34.39
N LYS A 45 14.17 5.37 -35.64
CA LYS A 45 15.03 6.52 -35.98
C LYS A 45 14.21 7.76 -36.35
N GLY A 46 14.75 8.94 -36.03
CA GLY A 46 14.20 10.22 -36.48
C GLY A 46 13.06 10.74 -35.60
N GLU A 47 11.93 11.12 -36.22
CA GLU A 47 10.79 11.74 -35.52
C GLU A 47 10.14 10.81 -34.48
N ALA A 48 10.15 9.50 -34.72
CA ALA A 48 9.66 8.48 -33.80
C ALA A 48 10.43 8.47 -32.45
N GLN A 49 11.68 8.93 -32.44
CA GLN A 49 12.51 8.97 -31.24
C GLN A 49 11.99 10.02 -30.24
N ARG A 50 11.54 11.19 -30.71
CA ARG A 50 10.99 12.24 -29.82
C ARG A 50 9.66 11.83 -29.21
N SER A 51 8.77 11.22 -29.99
CA SER A 51 7.49 10.71 -29.51
C SER A 51 7.69 9.59 -28.48
N PHE A 52 8.70 8.74 -28.69
CA PHE A 52 9.11 7.72 -27.73
C PHE A 52 9.62 8.32 -26.43
N ASP A 53 10.53 9.30 -26.49
CA ASP A 53 11.08 9.93 -25.28
C ASP A 53 9.96 10.60 -24.46
N GLN A 54 8.98 11.23 -25.11
CA GLN A 54 7.78 11.76 -24.44
C GLN A 54 6.90 10.67 -23.82
N LEU A 55 6.70 9.55 -24.53
CA LEU A 55 5.95 8.41 -24.00
C LEU A 55 6.63 7.82 -22.76
N MET A 56 7.96 7.66 -22.80
CA MET A 56 8.74 7.16 -21.67
C MET A 56 8.70 8.09 -20.45
N ALA A 57 8.70 9.41 -20.66
CA ALA A 57 8.54 10.36 -19.56
C ALA A 57 7.16 10.24 -18.88
N ARG A 58 6.09 10.09 -19.68
CA ARG A 58 4.72 9.88 -19.17
C ARG A 58 4.59 8.54 -18.46
N TRP A 59 5.20 7.50 -19.02
CA TRP A 59 5.28 6.17 -18.43
C TRP A 59 5.96 6.20 -17.06
N ASP A 60 7.15 6.80 -16.96
CA ASP A 60 7.89 6.90 -15.70
C ASP A 60 7.11 7.68 -14.63
N THR A 61 6.32 8.67 -15.05
CA THR A 61 5.42 9.41 -14.15
C THR A 61 4.28 8.52 -13.65
N ALA A 62 3.53 7.89 -14.56
CA ALA A 62 2.41 7.02 -14.21
C ALA A 62 2.84 5.82 -13.35
N ALA A 63 4.02 5.26 -13.62
CA ALA A 63 4.64 4.20 -12.85
C ALA A 63 4.87 4.62 -11.38
N ARG A 64 5.43 5.83 -11.18
CA ARG A 64 5.67 6.37 -9.83
C ARG A 64 4.36 6.65 -9.11
N ASP A 65 3.42 7.31 -9.78
CA ASP A 65 2.12 7.65 -9.21
C ASP A 65 1.37 6.39 -8.73
N LEU A 66 1.40 5.32 -9.53
CA LEU A 66 0.81 4.04 -9.14
C LEU A 66 1.49 3.44 -7.90
N GLN A 67 2.82 3.42 -7.86
CA GLN A 67 3.57 2.88 -6.72
C GLN A 67 3.34 3.69 -5.43
N ASP A 68 3.26 5.01 -5.55
CA ASP A 68 2.99 5.90 -4.42
C ASP A 68 1.55 5.77 -3.94
N ALA A 69 0.59 5.59 -4.84
CA ALA A 69 -0.80 5.31 -4.48
C ALA A 69 -0.91 3.98 -3.70
N LEU A 70 -0.28 2.91 -4.19
CA LEU A 70 -0.29 1.60 -3.51
C LEU A 70 0.38 1.67 -2.12
N ARG A 71 1.51 2.38 -2.01
CA ARG A 71 2.16 2.62 -0.72
C ARG A 71 1.26 3.41 0.24
N THR A 72 0.63 4.47 -0.26
CA THR A 72 -0.30 5.28 0.54
C THR A 72 -1.47 4.43 1.05
N ILE A 73 -1.99 3.52 0.23
CA ILE A 73 -3.05 2.58 0.61
C ILE A 73 -2.55 1.65 1.73
N SER A 74 -1.37 1.03 1.59
CA SER A 74 -0.87 0.12 2.63
C SER A 74 -0.56 0.84 3.94
N ASP A 75 0.00 2.05 3.88
CA ASP A 75 0.24 2.90 5.05
C ASP A 75 -1.07 3.32 5.74
N THR A 76 -2.10 3.67 4.97
CA THR A 76 -3.43 4.03 5.50
C THR A 76 -4.06 2.84 6.22
N ILE A 77 -4.00 1.64 5.63
CA ILE A 77 -4.54 0.42 6.24
C ILE A 77 -3.82 0.13 7.56
N ARG A 78 -2.48 0.26 7.60
CA ARG A 78 -1.69 0.08 8.84
C ARG A 78 -2.02 1.13 9.89
N GLY A 79 -2.18 2.38 9.49
CA GLY A 79 -2.58 3.47 10.39
C GLY A 79 -3.92 3.17 11.05
N ASN A 80 -4.89 2.72 10.26
CA ASN A 80 -6.19 2.35 10.79
C ASN A 80 -6.08 1.14 11.75
N ALA A 81 -5.33 0.09 11.40
CA ALA A 81 -5.14 -1.08 12.26
C ALA A 81 -4.58 -0.72 13.66
N ARG A 82 -3.61 0.21 13.72
CA ARG A 82 -3.08 0.74 14.99
C ARG A 82 -4.15 1.49 15.78
N SER A 83 -4.92 2.35 15.11
CA SER A 83 -6.02 3.08 15.77
C SER A 83 -7.06 2.14 16.38
N PHE A 84 -7.33 0.99 15.75
CA PHE A 84 -8.21 -0.04 16.30
C PHE A 84 -7.62 -0.70 17.56
N ASP A 85 -6.33 -1.06 17.53
CA ASP A 85 -5.61 -1.66 18.67
C ASP A 85 -5.49 -0.72 19.88
N ASP A 86 -5.19 0.56 19.62
CA ASP A 86 -5.13 1.61 20.65
C ASP A 86 -6.50 1.79 21.33
N THR A 87 -7.58 1.80 20.54
CA THR A 87 -8.96 1.91 21.04
C THR A 87 -9.34 0.69 21.89
N GLU A 88 -8.89 -0.52 21.53
CA GLU A 88 -9.09 -1.71 22.35
C GLU A 88 -8.38 -1.59 23.69
N THR A 89 -7.11 -1.21 23.68
CA THR A 89 -6.29 -1.07 24.89
C THR A 89 -6.90 -0.06 25.86
N GLN A 90 -7.38 1.08 25.33
CA GLN A 90 -8.05 2.10 26.12
C GLN A 90 -9.36 1.57 26.73
N ASN A 91 -10.24 0.98 25.92
CA ASN A 91 -11.51 0.42 26.40
C ASN A 91 -11.32 -0.69 27.45
N ALA A 92 -10.30 -1.54 27.28
CA ALA A 92 -9.96 -2.58 28.24
C ALA A 92 -9.43 -1.99 29.56
N GLY A 93 -8.65 -0.91 29.51
CA GLY A 93 -8.22 -0.15 30.67
C GLY A 93 -9.38 0.48 31.42
N ASP A 94 -10.29 1.14 30.70
CA ASP A 94 -11.48 1.78 31.26
C ASP A 94 -12.39 0.76 31.94
N LEU A 95 -12.64 -0.40 31.31
CA LEU A 95 -13.40 -1.50 31.91
C LEU A 95 -12.77 -2.05 33.19
N LYS A 96 -11.44 -2.23 33.22
CA LYS A 96 -10.72 -2.67 34.43
C LYS A 96 -10.85 -1.63 35.55
N SER A 97 -10.76 -0.35 35.22
CA SER A 97 -10.91 0.75 36.20
C SER A 97 -12.34 0.82 36.75
N ALA A 98 -13.35 0.65 35.91
CA ALA A 98 -14.75 0.64 36.31
C ALA A 98 -15.08 -0.59 37.19
N GLY A 99 -14.53 -1.76 36.86
CA GLY A 99 -14.69 -2.98 37.65
C GLY A 99 -14.00 -2.90 39.03
N ALA A 100 -12.88 -2.18 39.14
CA ALA A 100 -12.18 -1.95 40.41
C ALA A 100 -12.86 -0.91 41.31
N GLY A 101 -13.75 -0.08 40.76
CA GLY A 101 -14.49 0.96 41.48
C GLY A 101 -15.82 0.53 42.09
N LEU A 102 -16.25 -0.72 41.89
CA LEU A 102 -17.48 -1.27 42.49
C LEU A 102 -17.16 -1.85 43.89
N PRO A 103 -17.58 -1.22 45.00
CA PRO A 103 -17.57 -1.88 46.29
C PRO A 103 -18.60 -3.01 46.28
N ILE A 104 -18.17 -4.21 46.68
CA ILE A 104 -19.03 -5.37 46.93
C ILE A 104 -19.82 -5.16 48.23
#